data_AF-A0A960UDP3-F1
#
_entry.id   AF-A0A960UDP3-F1
#
_cell.length_a   1.000
_cell.length_b   1.000
_cell.length_c   1.000
_cell.angle_alpha   90.00
_cell.angle_beta   90.00
_cell.angle_gamma   90.00
#
_symmetry.space_group_name_H-M   'P 1'
#
loop_
_entity.id
_entity.type
_entity.pdbx_description
1 polymer ?
#
loop_
_entity_poly.entity_id
_entity_poly.type
_entity_poly.pdbx_seq_one_letter_code
_entity_poly.pdbx_strand_id
1 'polypeptide(L)'
;LEAIERGGLTVYALFFALAGAALDLGSLRSTWMLAVLLVAIRFASIQGSSWLGARLAGAPASTRRNLGLTFVTQAGVSLGLARALAARFPDWGPAVATLAVASISLNQLLGPVLFKRALDNVGEAGAAAQPAPARPRRHVAPARVVD
;
A
#
# COMPACT_ATOMS: atom_id res chain seq x y z
N LEU A 1 17.91 1.34 -14.93
CA LEU A 1 17.50 1.50 -13.53
C LEU A 1 17.24 2.98 -13.19
N GLU A 2 18.19 3.89 -13.46
CA GLU A 2 18.03 5.34 -13.22
C GLU A 2 16.81 6.00 -13.88
N ALA A 3 16.42 5.58 -15.09
CA ALA A 3 15.23 6.11 -15.76
C ALA A 3 13.92 5.70 -15.04
N ILE A 4 13.89 4.52 -14.43
CA ILE A 4 12.76 4.02 -13.63
C ILE A 4 12.74 4.71 -12.27
N GLU A 5 13.90 4.98 -11.67
CA GLU A 5 14.00 5.72 -10.39
C GLU A 5 13.59 7.20 -10.54
N ARG A 6 14.01 7.87 -11.62
CA ARG A 6 13.57 9.25 -11.93
C ARG A 6 12.08 9.33 -12.25
N GLY A 7 11.55 8.36 -13.02
CA GLY A 7 10.12 8.29 -13.32
C GLY A 7 9.28 7.89 -12.10
N GLY A 8 9.83 7.06 -11.22
CA GLY A 8 9.15 6.51 -10.06
C GLY A 8 8.64 7.59 -9.11
N LEU A 9 9.44 8.61 -8.81
CA LEU A 9 9.01 9.72 -7.96
C LEU A 9 7.81 10.46 -8.55
N THR A 10 7.83 10.75 -9.86
CA THR A 10 6.71 11.39 -10.57
C THR A 10 5.46 10.51 -10.55
N VAL A 11 5.62 9.21 -10.80
CA VAL A 11 4.52 8.24 -10.77
C VAL A 11 3.93 8.12 -9.36
N TYR A 12 4.75 8.04 -8.32
CA TYR A 12 4.28 7.99 -6.93
C TYR A 12 3.60 9.28 -6.52
N ALA A 13 4.16 10.44 -6.84
CA ALA A 13 3.53 11.73 -6.56
C ALA A 13 2.16 11.85 -7.24
N LEU A 14 2.08 11.50 -8.52
CA LEU A 14 0.82 11.48 -9.25
C LEU A 14 -0.17 10.47 -8.68
N PHE A 15 0.29 9.24 -8.37
CA PHE A 15 -0.54 8.20 -7.79
C PHE A 15 -1.11 8.62 -6.43
N PHE A 16 -0.28 9.14 -5.52
CA PHE A 16 -0.75 9.58 -4.20
C PHE A 16 -1.63 10.82 -4.29
N ALA A 17 -1.37 11.74 -5.22
CA ALA A 17 -2.26 12.88 -5.48
C ALA A 17 -3.64 12.41 -5.98
N LEU A 18 -3.68 11.49 -6.95
CA LEU A 18 -4.92 10.92 -7.47
C LEU A 18 -5.64 10.06 -6.42
N ALA A 19 -4.91 9.28 -5.63
CA ALA A 19 -5.44 8.48 -4.53
C ALA A 19 -6.10 9.37 -3.47
N GLY A 20 -5.46 10.50 -3.15
CA GLY A 20 -6.01 11.53 -2.28
C GLY A 20 -7.25 12.22 -2.88
N ALA A 21 -7.20 12.60 -4.15
CA ALA A 21 -8.34 13.18 -4.86
C ALA A 21 -9.52 12.21 -5.00
N ALA A 22 -9.25 10.91 -4.99
CA ALA A 22 -10.27 9.86 -5.02
C ALA A 22 -10.85 9.53 -3.63
N LEU A 23 -10.32 10.10 -2.53
CA LEU A 23 -10.93 10.00 -1.21
C LEU A 23 -12.26 10.76 -1.20
N ASP A 24 -13.34 10.07 -0.88
CA ASP A 24 -14.67 10.69 -0.78
C ASP A 24 -15.11 10.70 0.69
N LEU A 25 -14.74 11.78 1.37
CA LEU A 25 -15.11 12.01 2.76
C LEU A 25 -16.62 12.27 2.93
N GLY A 26 -17.32 12.68 1.87
CA GLY A 26 -18.77 12.86 1.88
C GLY A 26 -19.48 11.51 1.97
N SER A 27 -19.10 10.56 1.10
CA SER A 27 -19.56 9.17 1.17
C SER A 27 -19.24 8.54 2.52
N LEU A 28 -18.02 8.76 3.04
CA LEU A 28 -17.66 8.29 4.37
C LEU A 28 -18.57 8.89 5.45
N ARG A 29 -18.77 10.21 5.48
CA ARG A 29 -19.65 10.87 6.47
C ARG A 29 -21.08 10.32 6.44
N SER A 30 -21.63 10.03 5.27
CA SER A 30 -22.99 9.51 5.12
C SER A 30 -23.16 8.07 5.62
N THR A 31 -22.12 7.23 5.47
CA THR A 31 -22.23 5.77 5.60
C THR A 31 -21.17 5.16 6.55
N TRP A 32 -20.53 5.99 7.41
CA TRP A 32 -19.35 5.59 8.18
C TRP A 32 -19.57 4.36 9.07
N MET A 33 -20.75 4.21 9.69
CA MET A 33 -21.03 3.07 10.57
C MET A 33 -20.97 1.74 9.82
N LEU A 34 -21.66 1.66 8.68
CA LEU A 34 -21.66 0.47 7.82
C LEU A 34 -20.27 0.24 7.20
N ALA A 35 -19.59 1.32 6.82
CA ALA A 35 -18.25 1.24 6.27
C ALA A 35 -17.24 0.67 7.29
N VAL A 36 -17.30 1.13 8.55
CA VAL A 36 -16.45 0.62 9.64
C VAL A 36 -16.76 -0.84 9.93
N LEU A 37 -18.03 -1.22 10.01
CA LEU A 37 -18.44 -2.61 10.21
C LEU A 37 -17.91 -3.51 9.08
N LEU A 38 -18.11 -3.10 7.82
CA LEU A 38 -17.62 -3.84 6.66
C LEU A 38 -16.10 -3.97 6.67
N VAL A 39 -15.39 -2.89 6.97
CA VAL A 39 -13.92 -2.88 7.07
C VAL A 39 -13.43 -3.80 8.19
N ALA A 40 -14.10 -3.81 9.35
CA ALA A 40 -13.74 -4.68 10.47
C ALA A 40 -13.90 -6.17 10.14
N ILE A 41 -15.04 -6.54 9.55
CA ILE A 41 -15.31 -7.92 9.09
C ILE A 41 -14.28 -8.33 8.03
N ARG A 42 -14.02 -7.45 7.06
CA ARG A 42 -13.04 -7.70 5.99
C ARG A 42 -11.63 -7.85 6.56
N PHE A 43 -11.24 -6.99 7.50
CA PHE A 43 -9.94 -7.06 8.16
C PHE A 43 -9.75 -8.38 8.90
N ALA A 44 -10.74 -8.80 9.70
CA ALA A 44 -10.70 -10.10 10.38
C ALA A 44 -10.61 -11.27 9.39
N SER A 45 -11.37 -11.20 8.29
CA SER A 45 -11.35 -12.21 7.23
C SER A 45 -9.98 -12.32 6.56
N ILE A 46 -9.38 -11.19 6.17
CA ILE A 46 -8.04 -11.13 5.58
C ILE A 46 -7.01 -11.69 6.55
N GLN A 47 -7.10 -11.34 7.83
CA GLN A 47 -6.13 -11.77 8.82
C GLN A 47 -6.20 -13.27 9.06
N GLY A 48 -7.42 -13.83 9.17
CA GLY A 48 -7.65 -15.26 9.31
C GLY A 48 -7.21 -16.05 8.07
N SER A 49 -7.60 -15.60 6.87
CA SER A 49 -7.27 -16.28 5.61
C SER A 49 -5.77 -16.22 5.31
N SER A 50 -5.12 -15.08 5.57
CA SER A 50 -3.68 -14.90 5.35
C SER A 50 -2.86 -15.74 6.32
N TRP A 51 -3.27 -15.81 7.59
CA TRP A 51 -2.63 -16.67 8.58
C TRP A 51 -2.74 -18.15 8.18
N LEU A 52 -3.94 -18.58 7.77
CA LEU A 52 -4.18 -19.96 7.34
C LEU A 52 -3.36 -20.29 6.09
N GLY A 53 -3.41 -19.44 5.07
CA GLY A 53 -2.65 -19.61 3.83
C GLY A 53 -1.14 -19.66 4.08
N ALA A 54 -0.61 -18.73 4.88
CA ALA A 54 0.82 -18.72 5.25
C ALA A 54 1.22 -19.95 6.08
N ARG A 55 0.32 -20.46 6.93
CA ARG A 55 0.55 -21.70 7.69
C ARG A 55 0.63 -22.91 6.77
N LEU A 56 -0.32 -23.04 5.84
CA LEU A 56 -0.35 -24.14 4.87
C LEU A 56 0.86 -24.10 3.92
N ALA A 57 1.34 -22.90 3.60
CA ALA A 57 2.55 -22.70 2.79
C ALA A 57 3.87 -22.91 3.57
N GLY A 58 3.83 -23.24 4.86
CA GLY A 58 5.04 -23.45 5.66
C GLY A 58 5.85 -22.19 5.97
N ALA A 59 5.26 -21.00 5.84
CA ALA A 59 5.96 -19.73 6.07
C ALA A 59 6.46 -19.58 7.53
N PRO A 60 7.45 -18.72 7.82
CA PRO A 60 7.88 -18.42 9.19
C PRO A 60 6.73 -17.86 10.07
N ALA A 61 6.83 -18.04 11.39
CA ALA A 61 5.79 -17.58 12.32
C ALA A 61 5.61 -16.05 12.32
N SER A 62 6.70 -15.30 12.10
CA SER A 62 6.68 -13.83 11.94
C SER A 62 5.85 -13.44 10.71
N THR A 63 6.09 -14.06 9.56
CA THR A 63 5.31 -13.83 8.33
C THR A 63 3.85 -14.23 8.52
N ARG A 64 3.56 -15.39 9.12
CA ARG A 64 2.17 -15.85 9.36
C ARG A 64 1.33 -14.85 10.14
N ARG A 65 1.91 -14.17 11.15
CA ARG A 65 1.17 -13.20 11.98
C ARG A 65 1.01 -11.84 11.31
N ASN A 66 1.94 -11.44 10.45
CA ASN A 66 1.99 -10.10 9.87
C ASN A 66 1.44 -10.00 8.45
N LEU A 67 1.38 -11.11 7.70
CA LEU A 67 1.03 -11.10 6.28
C LEU A 67 -0.34 -10.45 5.99
N GLY A 68 -1.37 -10.70 6.80
CA GLY A 68 -2.68 -10.09 6.55
C GLY A 68 -2.69 -8.56 6.65
N LEU A 69 -1.78 -7.97 7.44
CA LEU A 69 -1.66 -6.52 7.58
C LEU A 69 -1.20 -5.84 6.27
N THR A 70 -0.52 -6.59 5.39
CA THR A 70 -0.02 -6.04 4.12
C THR A 70 -1.10 -5.96 3.04
N PHE A 71 -2.25 -6.59 3.24
CA PHE A 71 -3.34 -6.67 2.25
C PHE A 71 -4.51 -5.72 2.51
N VAL A 72 -4.42 -4.88 3.54
CA VAL A 72 -5.52 -3.99 3.94
C VAL A 72 -5.81 -2.92 2.88
N THR A 73 -4.75 -2.27 2.39
CA THR A 73 -4.85 -1.19 1.40
C THR A 73 -5.41 -1.70 0.08
N GLN A 74 -6.45 -1.03 -0.43
CA GLN A 74 -6.94 -1.16 -1.79
C GLN A 74 -7.25 0.23 -2.34
N ALA A 75 -7.01 0.47 -3.63
CA ALA A 75 -7.22 1.78 -4.23
C ALA A 75 -7.81 1.68 -5.64
N GLY A 76 -6.98 1.84 -6.69
CA GLY A 76 -7.43 2.13 -8.05
C GLY A 76 -8.42 1.13 -8.63
N VAL A 77 -8.14 -0.17 -8.54
CA VAL A 77 -9.03 -1.22 -9.09
C VAL A 77 -10.40 -1.18 -8.40
N SER A 78 -10.43 -1.09 -7.07
CA SER A 78 -11.68 -1.09 -6.30
C SER A 78 -12.53 0.15 -6.58
N LEU A 79 -11.90 1.32 -6.71
CA LEU A 79 -12.57 2.58 -7.11
C LEU A 79 -13.13 2.51 -8.54
N GLY A 80 -12.42 1.86 -9.46
CA GLY A 80 -12.91 1.60 -10.82
C GLY A 80 -14.13 0.69 -10.83
N LEU A 81 -14.08 -0.42 -10.07
CA LEU A 81 -15.18 -1.36 -9.94
C LEU A 81 -16.42 -0.73 -9.27
N ALA A 82 -16.24 0.10 -8.25
CA ALA A 82 -17.35 0.83 -7.62
C ALA A 82 -18.07 1.74 -8.62
N ARG A 83 -17.32 2.48 -9.46
CA ARG A 83 -17.89 3.30 -10.53
C ARG A 83 -18.60 2.47 -11.59
N ALA A 84 -18.00 1.36 -12.00
CA ALA A 84 -18.60 0.44 -12.97
C ALA A 84 -19.92 -0.16 -12.43
N LEU A 85 -19.96 -0.50 -11.14
CA LEU A 85 -21.15 -1.02 -10.47
C LEU A 85 -22.29 0.02 -10.47
N ALA A 86 -21.99 1.26 -10.09
CA ALA A 86 -22.96 2.35 -10.09
C ALA A 86 -23.51 2.65 -11.49
N ALA A 87 -22.65 2.60 -12.52
CA ALA A 87 -23.06 2.81 -13.90
C ALA A 87 -23.88 1.64 -14.46
N ARG A 88 -23.54 0.39 -14.09
CA ARG A 88 -24.19 -0.81 -14.62
C ARG A 88 -25.55 -1.09 -13.97
N PHE A 89 -25.72 -0.73 -12.69
CA PHE A 89 -26.92 -1.00 -11.92
C PHE A 89 -27.46 0.29 -11.29
N PRO A 90 -28.20 1.12 -12.02
CA PRO A 90 -28.62 2.45 -11.55
C PRO A 90 -29.47 2.42 -10.27
N ASP A 91 -30.26 1.37 -10.07
CA ASP A 91 -31.23 1.30 -8.96
C ASP A 91 -30.58 1.10 -7.58
N TRP A 92 -29.51 0.30 -7.51
CA TRP A 92 -28.87 -0.07 -6.23
C TRP A 92 -27.34 0.09 -6.24
N GLY A 93 -26.74 0.13 -7.41
CA GLY A 93 -25.29 0.26 -7.61
C GLY A 93 -24.72 1.52 -6.97
N PRO A 94 -25.35 2.71 -7.06
CA PRO A 94 -24.87 3.91 -6.38
C PRO A 94 -24.71 3.73 -4.87
N ALA A 95 -25.68 3.10 -4.19
CA ALA A 95 -25.62 2.88 -2.75
C ALA A 95 -24.44 1.96 -2.36
N VAL A 96 -24.25 0.87 -3.10
CA VAL A 96 -23.13 -0.06 -2.88
C VAL A 96 -21.80 0.61 -3.21
N ALA A 97 -21.74 1.43 -4.26
CA ALA A 97 -20.56 2.19 -4.62
C ALA A 97 -20.18 3.21 -3.54
N THR A 98 -21.16 3.93 -2.98
CA THR A 98 -20.95 4.85 -1.84
C THR A 98 -20.36 4.11 -0.64
N LEU A 99 -20.92 2.97 -0.27
CA LEU A 99 -20.39 2.13 0.81
C LEU A 99 -18.96 1.65 0.50
N ALA A 100 -18.72 1.16 -0.72
CA ALA A 100 -17.42 0.67 -1.15
C ALA A 100 -16.36 1.79 -1.11
N VAL A 101 -16.68 2.98 -1.62
CA VAL A 101 -15.78 4.15 -1.60
C VAL A 101 -15.51 4.62 -0.18
N ALA A 102 -16.51 4.60 0.71
CA ALA A 102 -16.30 4.89 2.13
C ALA A 102 -15.32 3.89 2.77
N SER A 103 -15.49 2.58 2.52
CA SER A 103 -14.56 1.55 3.01
C SER A 103 -13.16 1.66 2.40
N ILE A 104 -13.04 1.99 1.12
CA ILE A 104 -11.75 2.26 0.45
C ILE A 104 -11.05 3.43 1.14
N SER A 105 -11.79 4.50 1.44
CA SER A 105 -11.24 5.69 2.10
C SER A 105 -10.66 5.37 3.48
N LEU A 106 -11.35 4.56 4.29
CA LEU A 106 -10.82 4.07 5.57
C LEU A 106 -9.55 3.23 5.40
N ASN A 107 -9.56 2.28 4.47
CA ASN A 107 -8.43 1.38 4.23
C ASN A 107 -7.20 2.11 3.70
N GLN A 108 -7.36 3.18 2.92
CA GLN A 108 -6.25 4.00 2.44
C GLN A 108 -5.55 4.78 3.58
N LEU A 109 -6.29 5.17 4.62
CA LEU A 109 -5.70 5.85 5.78
C LEU A 109 -4.97 4.87 6.72
N LEU A 110 -5.57 3.71 6.98
CA LEU A 110 -5.02 2.70 7.90
C LEU A 110 -3.92 1.85 7.25
N GLY A 111 -4.08 1.57 5.96
CA GLY A 111 -3.29 0.61 5.22
C GLY A 111 -1.78 0.86 5.24
N PRO A 112 -1.27 2.06 4.90
CA PRO A 112 0.16 2.36 4.95
C PRO A 112 0.77 2.19 6.36
N VAL A 113 0.02 2.54 7.40
CA VAL A 113 0.47 2.39 8.80
C VAL A 113 0.60 0.91 9.16
N LEU A 114 -0.41 0.10 8.80
CA LEU A 114 -0.40 -1.34 9.05
C LEU A 114 0.67 -2.07 8.23
N PHE A 115 0.85 -1.68 6.96
CA PHE A 115 1.87 -2.21 6.09
C PHE A 115 3.27 -1.94 6.64
N LYS A 116 3.54 -0.70 7.07
CA LYS A 116 4.82 -0.33 7.69
C LYS A 116 5.09 -1.13 8.96
N ARG A 117 4.10 -1.25 9.86
CA ARG A 117 4.20 -2.08 11.07
C ARG A 117 4.47 -3.55 10.74
N ALA A 118 3.84 -4.09 9.70
CA ALA A 118 4.07 -5.46 9.26
C ALA A 118 5.53 -5.69 8.86
N LEU A 119 6.10 -4.75 8.08
CA LEU A 119 7.51 -4.77 7.68
C LEU A 119 8.46 -4.62 8.87
N ASP A 120 8.16 -3.70 9.80
CA ASP A 120 8.96 -3.50 11.01
C ASP A 120 8.98 -4.78 11.85
N ASN A 121 7.84 -5.44 12.01
CA ASN A 121 7.70 -6.67 12.80
C ASN A 121 8.45 -7.88 12.22
N VAL A 122 8.70 -7.90 10.90
CA VAL A 122 9.47 -8.98 10.25
C VAL A 122 10.93 -8.59 9.98
N GLY A 123 11.33 -7.37 10.34
CA GLY A 123 12.70 -6.87 10.13
C GLY A 123 13.02 -6.47 8.67
N GLU A 124 12.02 -6.39 7.79
CA GLU A 124 12.19 -6.08 6.36
C GLU A 124 11.95 -4.59 6.03
N ALA A 125 11.68 -3.79 7.05
CA ALA A 125 11.49 -2.35 6.93
C ALA A 125 12.71 -1.58 6.41
N GLY A 126 13.89 -2.22 6.38
CA GLY A 126 15.16 -1.60 6.04
C GLY A 126 15.64 -0.64 7.13
N ALA A 127 16.86 -0.83 7.62
CA ALA A 127 17.61 0.30 8.16
C ALA A 127 17.57 1.39 7.09
N ALA A 128 17.11 2.60 7.44
CA ALA A 128 17.16 3.76 6.56
C ALA A 128 18.48 3.72 5.79
N ALA A 129 18.42 3.69 4.45
CA ALA A 129 19.60 3.57 3.61
C ALA A 129 20.66 4.55 4.12
N GLN A 130 21.66 4.04 4.84
CA GLN A 130 22.78 4.87 5.25
C GLN A 130 23.41 5.34 3.94
N PRO A 131 23.60 6.65 3.73
CA PRO A 131 24.27 7.15 2.55
C PRO A 131 25.58 6.37 2.41
N ALA A 132 25.79 5.72 1.26
CA ALA A 132 26.99 4.94 1.04
C ALA A 132 28.22 5.81 1.40
N PRO A 133 29.15 5.33 2.25
CA PRO A 133 30.29 6.13 2.66
C PRO A 133 31.01 6.62 1.41
N ALA A 134 31.24 7.94 1.34
CA ALA A 134 31.89 8.57 0.21
C ALA A 134 33.21 7.85 -0.07
N ARG A 135 33.34 7.24 -1.27
CA ARG A 135 34.57 6.57 -1.68
C ARG A 135 35.72 7.58 -1.57
N PRO A 136 36.81 7.29 -0.82
CA PRO A 136 37.95 8.17 -0.77
C PRO A 136 38.50 8.36 -2.18
N ARG A 137 38.67 9.61 -2.60
CA ARG A 137 39.28 9.95 -3.89
C ARG A 137 40.65 9.29 -3.93
N ARG A 138 40.80 8.25 -4.76
CA ARG A 138 42.12 7.69 -5.04
C ARG A 138 42.92 8.79 -5.71
N HIS A 139 43.90 9.31 -5.00
CA HIS A 139 44.90 10.20 -5.58
C HIS A 139 45.64 9.37 -6.63
N VAL A 140 45.29 9.55 -7.90
CA VAL A 140 46.02 8.94 -9.01
C VAL A 140 47.37 9.64 -9.04
N ALA A 141 48.43 8.92 -8.68
CA ALA A 141 49.79 9.42 -8.81
C ALA A 141 50.12 9.55 -10.31
N PRO A 142 50.73 10.66 -10.75
CA PRO A 142 51.10 10.81 -12.15
C PRO A 142 52.09 9.72 -12.54
N ALA A 143 51.80 9.05 -13.67
CA ALA A 143 52.65 8.00 -14.22
C ALA A 143 54.05 8.58 -14.47
N ARG A 144 55.08 7.91 -13.95
CA ARG A 144 56.46 8.24 -14.29
C ARG A 144 56.66 7.97 -15.78
N VAL A 145 56.91 9.02 -16.54
CA VAL A 145 57.46 8.93 -17.88
C VAL A 145 58.84 8.30 -17.73
N VAL A 146 59.02 7.13 -18.34
CA VAL A 146 60.33 6.50 -18.45
C VAL A 146 60.98 7.12 -19.68
N ASP A 147 62.14 7.74 -19.46
CA ASP A 147 63.00 8.34 -20.49
C ASP A 147 63.52 7.30 -21.49
#